data_AF-A0A4Q3N3R0-F1
#
_entry.id   AF-A0A4Q3N3R0-F1
#
_cell.length_a   1.000
_cell.length_b   1.000
_cell.length_c   1.000
_cell.angle_alpha   90.00
_cell.angle_beta   90.00
_cell.angle_gamma   90.00
#
_symmetry.space_group_name_H-M   'P 1'
#
loop_
_entity.id
_entity.type
_entity.pdbx_description
1 polymer ?
#
loop_
_entity_poly.entity_id
_entity_poly.type
_entity_poly.pdbx_seq_one_letter_code
_entity_poly.pdbx_strand_id
1 'polypeptide(L)' 'KIDINEFSTYVAIERSVARDAAAKLAAGTVKGKRVKVRLLED' A
#
# COMPACT_ATOMS: atom_id res chain seq x y z
N LYS A 1 -1.55 9.40 -7.07
CA LYS A 1 -1.47 10.44 -6.02
C LYS A 1 -0.98 9.78 -4.73
N ILE A 2 -0.10 10.45 -3.98
CA ILE A 2 0.40 9.97 -2.70
C ILE A 2 0.04 11.00 -1.64
N ASP A 3 -0.55 10.54 -0.55
CA ASP A 3 -0.93 11.35 0.60
C ASP A 3 -0.23 10.80 1.84
N ILE A 4 0.52 11.66 2.53
CA ILE A 4 1.39 11.26 3.64
C ILE A 4 0.82 11.87 4.91
N ASN A 5 0.50 11.00 5.86
CA ASN A 5 0.07 11.37 7.21
C ASN A 5 1.12 10.89 8.23
N GLU A 6 1.00 11.35 9.47
CA GLU A 6 1.95 11.04 10.56
C GLU A 6 2.12 9.53 10.79
N PHE A 7 1.05 8.74 10.61
CA PHE A 7 1.05 7.30 10.90
C PHE A 7 0.79 6.42 9.68
N SER A 8 0.35 6.99 8.56
CA SER A 8 -0.08 6.20 7.40
C SER A 8 0.11 6.97 6.11
N THR A 9 0.41 6.24 5.04
CA THR A 9 0.54 6.81 3.69
C THR A 9 -0.47 6.14 2.79
N TYR A 10 -1.27 6.95 2.10
CA TYR A 10 -2.25 6.49 1.13
C TYR A 10 -1.69 6.70 -0.27
N VAL A 11 -1.72 5.64 -1.08
CA VAL A 11 -1.21 5.65 -2.44
C VAL A 11 -2.34 5.25 -3.36
N ALA A 12 -2.74 6.16 -4.24
CA ALA A 12 -3.68 5.85 -5.31
C ALA A 12 -2.96 5.01 -6.37
N ILE A 13 -3.49 3.82 -6.62
CA ILE A 13 -2.99 2.85 -7.60
C ILE A 13 -4.09 2.51 -8.60
N GLU A 14 -3.70 1.94 -9.73
CA GLU A 14 -4.64 1.46 -10.75
C GLU A 14 -5.39 0.21 -10.23
N ARG A 15 -6.67 0.09 -10.57
CA ARG A 15 -7.58 -0.91 -9.97
C ARG A 15 -7.25 -2.34 -10.39
N SER A 16 -6.87 -2.55 -11.65
CA SER A 16 -6.52 -3.87 -12.19
C SER A 16 -5.31 -4.48 -11.49
N VAL A 17 -4.37 -3.65 -11.03
CA VAL A 17 -3.17 -4.10 -10.30
C VAL A 17 -3.31 -4.06 -8.78
N ALA A 18 -4.43 -3.54 -8.24
CA ALA A 18 -4.52 -3.20 -6.82
C ALA A 18 -4.31 -4.40 -5.88
N ARG A 19 -4.95 -5.53 -6.18
CA ARG A 19 -4.84 -6.76 -5.38
C ARG A 19 -3.42 -7.35 -5.40
N ASP A 20 -2.80 -7.39 -6.58
CA ASP A 20 -1.44 -7.90 -6.73
C ASP A 20 -0.42 -7.00 -6.02
N ALA A 21 -0.55 -5.68 -6.16
CA ALA A 21 0.27 -4.71 -5.46
C ALA A 21 0.16 -4.87 -3.93
N ALA A 22 -1.06 -4.99 -3.40
CA ALA A 22 -1.27 -5.19 -1.97
C ALA A 22 -0.64 -6.49 -1.46
N ALA A 23 -0.76 -7.60 -2.21
CA ALA A 23 -0.15 -8.88 -1.85
C ALA A 23 1.39 -8.80 -1.85
N LYS A 24 1.98 -8.22 -2.90
CA LYS A 24 3.44 -8.05 -3.00
C LYS A 24 4.00 -7.15 -1.90
N LEU A 25 3.34 -6.02 -1.63
CA LEU A 25 3.77 -5.09 -0.59
C LEU A 25 3.61 -5.70 0.81
N ALA A 26 2.60 -6.56 1.03
CA ALA A 26 2.42 -7.27 2.29
C ALA A 26 3.47 -8.36 2.52
N ALA A 27 3.93 -9.03 1.46
CA ALA A 27 5.00 -10.03 1.54
C ALA A 27 6.40 -9.42 1.65
N GLY A 28 6.58 -8.20 1.14
CA GLY A 28 7.86 -7.50 1.07
C GLY A 28 8.18 -6.62 2.28
N THR A 29 9.22 -5.80 2.10
CA THR A 29 9.54 -4.70 3.00
C THR A 29 9.56 -3.39 2.23
N VAL A 30 9.15 -2.30 2.88
CA VAL A 30 9.25 -0.95 2.34
C VAL A 30 10.39 -0.26 3.09
N LYS A 31 11.47 0.06 2.37
CA LYS A 31 12.69 0.64 2.96
C LYS A 31 13.19 -0.17 4.18
N GLY A 32 13.22 -1.49 4.04
CA GLY A 32 13.68 -2.42 5.09
C GLY A 32 12.71 -2.63 6.25
N LYS A 33 11.53 -2.00 6.25
CA LYS A 33 10.51 -2.16 7.29
C LYS A 33 9.34 -2.98 6.78
N ARG A 34 8.86 -3.93 7.59
CA ARG A 34 7.57 -4.59 7.36
C ARG A 34 6.46 -3.61 7.67
N VAL A 35 5.53 -3.45 6.74
CA VAL A 35 4.39 -2.53 6.86
C VAL A 35 3.09 -3.31 6.69
N LYS A 36 2.04 -2.86 7.38
CA LYS A 36 0.70 -3.42 7.19
C LYS A 36 0.05 -2.70 6.01
N VAL A 37 -0.35 -3.47 5.00
CA VAL A 37 -0.95 -2.94 3.77
C VAL A 37 -2.40 -3.43 3.71
N ARG A 38 -3.30 -2.53 3.30
CA ARG A 38 -4.72 -2.83 3.09
C ARG A 38 -5.20 -2.04 1.88
N LEU A 39 -6.07 -2.66 1.09
CA LEU A 39 -6.83 -1.93 0.09
C LEU A 39 -7.93 -1.16 0.82
N LEU A 40 -8.10 0.10 0.45
CA LEU A 40 -9.28 0.86 0.83
C LEU A 40 -10.38 0.52 -0.16
N GLU A 41 -11.41 -0.12 0.34
CA GLU A 41 -12.70 -0.22 -0.34
C GLU A 41 -13.53 0.99 0.09
N ASP A 42 -14.39 1.49 -0.79
CA ASP A 42 -15.27 2.64 -0.50
C ASP A 42 -16.13 2.38 0.74
#